data_AF-A0A382E9I1-F1
#
_entry.id   AF-A0A382E9I1-F1
#
_cell.length_a   1.000
_cell.length_b   1.000
_cell.length_c   1.000
_cell.angle_alpha   90.00
_cell.angle_beta   90.00
_cell.angle_gamma   90.00
#
_symmetry.space_group_name_H-M   'P 1'
#
loop_
_entity.id
_entity.type
_entity.pdbx_description
1 polymer ?
#
loop_
_entity_poly.entity_id
_entity_poly.type
_entity_poly.pdbx_seq_one_letter_code
_entity_poly.pdbx_strand_id
1 'polypeptide(L)'
;MEDTVTVDLMDDGMYHDTLYVRGITGFTYQTPPQLGNSTLLYFGTDSNGFQNPFALFRVSSNSITTPVETFASLNDSTIEIDSAKFILTFNEDSITTGMIFDLFSFQEGGDSIFSESESNYLNITEHDLNSTYIGSSRLSQREPDSLGTTSFPTLSFNVSEILDSFSDTSSENRNLTVMIKPKFELAGVFSFKSSESGFTYAPQIQVFTHDTAFVDSTGDSVVVDTISHTFISTDDLSIIIPPDGIDENPNNISLGRGMTYKAIIQIPDLDSISIPQQAIITQAELSLFYVNDTSQSNFYLQIHPITDTVSIAELQGLLPDDPLVTEPSLIAVNLSNNGKISLNIREYLQLHHFGYIQNQGLKMEVANTVSPFNTYSFYISNLDSLAPKLIIHYVTP
;
A
#
# COMPACT_ATOMS: atom_id res chain seq x y z
N MET A 1 22.48 50.93 -39.46
CA MET A 1 22.92 49.66 -40.06
C MET A 1 22.52 48.61 -39.05
N GLU A 2 21.51 47.85 -39.40
CA GLU A 2 20.98 46.76 -38.61
C GLU A 2 21.64 45.52 -39.20
N ASP A 3 22.63 44.96 -38.48
CA ASP A 3 23.26 43.71 -38.91
C ASP A 3 22.26 42.59 -38.62
N THR A 4 21.57 42.16 -39.67
CA THR A 4 20.84 40.90 -39.66
C THR A 4 21.83 39.78 -39.41
N VAL A 5 21.80 39.22 -38.21
CA VAL A 5 22.38 37.90 -37.93
C VAL A 5 21.57 36.91 -38.75
N THR A 6 22.11 36.52 -39.91
CA THR A 6 21.66 35.32 -40.61
C THR A 6 22.04 34.13 -39.74
N VAL A 7 21.11 33.69 -38.89
CA VAL A 7 21.20 32.37 -38.28
C VAL A 7 20.94 31.38 -39.39
N ASP A 8 22.00 30.75 -39.86
CA ASP A 8 21.88 29.54 -40.66
C ASP A 8 21.26 28.48 -39.74
N LEU A 9 20.00 28.11 -40.01
CA LEU A 9 19.28 27.07 -39.25
C LEU A 9 19.74 25.65 -39.65
N MET A 10 20.80 25.55 -40.45
CA MET A 10 21.49 24.32 -40.82
C MET A 10 22.83 24.24 -40.08
N ASP A 11 22.84 24.24 -38.75
CA ASP A 11 24.06 23.85 -38.03
C ASP A 11 24.32 22.36 -38.28
N ASP A 12 25.16 22.10 -39.28
CA ASP A 12 25.65 20.79 -39.74
C ASP A 12 26.58 20.12 -38.69
N GLY A 13 26.71 20.69 -37.49
CA GLY A 13 27.58 20.22 -36.41
C GLY A 13 26.96 19.15 -35.50
N MET A 14 25.63 19.00 -35.44
CA MET A 14 24.99 18.09 -34.47
C MET A 14 24.71 16.71 -35.04
N TYR A 15 25.54 15.72 -34.69
CA TYR A 15 25.38 14.33 -35.12
C TYR A 15 24.39 13.58 -34.21
N HIS A 16 23.36 12.99 -34.81
CA HIS A 16 22.37 12.16 -34.11
C HIS A 16 22.73 10.68 -34.30
N ASP A 17 22.70 9.93 -33.21
CA ASP A 17 22.99 8.50 -33.27
C ASP A 17 22.10 7.70 -32.30
N THR A 18 22.05 6.39 -32.56
CA THR A 18 21.25 5.44 -31.81
C THR A 18 22.12 4.29 -31.33
N LEU A 19 22.08 4.05 -30.03
CA LEU A 19 22.73 2.91 -29.42
C LEU A 19 21.72 1.87 -28.93
N TYR A 20 22.02 0.61 -29.19
CA TYR A 20 21.21 -0.53 -28.78
C TYR A 20 21.96 -1.35 -27.72
N VAL A 21 21.38 -1.46 -26.53
CA VAL A 21 21.92 -2.26 -25.43
C VAL A 21 21.06 -3.52 -25.26
N ARG A 22 21.74 -4.66 -25.14
CA ARG A 22 21.17 -6.01 -24.96
C ARG A 22 21.89 -6.74 -23.83
N GLY A 23 21.40 -7.91 -23.46
CA GLY A 23 21.99 -8.71 -22.39
C GLY A 23 21.66 -8.18 -20.99
N ILE A 24 20.61 -7.36 -20.89
CA ILE A 24 20.07 -6.86 -19.62
C ILE A 24 19.61 -8.06 -18.79
N THR A 25 20.16 -8.18 -17.60
CA THR A 25 19.87 -9.25 -16.66
C THR A 25 19.00 -8.72 -15.52
N GLY A 26 18.46 -9.63 -14.74
CA GLY A 26 17.79 -9.27 -13.50
C GLY A 26 17.81 -10.38 -12.46
N PHE A 27 17.41 -10.01 -11.25
CA PHE A 27 17.37 -10.91 -10.11
C PHE A 27 16.14 -10.60 -9.25
N THR A 28 15.39 -11.62 -8.87
CA THR A 28 14.25 -11.50 -7.95
C THR A 28 14.73 -11.75 -6.52
N TYR A 29 14.32 -10.92 -5.57
CA TYR A 29 14.57 -11.10 -4.14
C TYR A 29 13.29 -10.86 -3.33
N GLN A 30 13.32 -11.25 -2.06
CA GLN A 30 12.15 -11.20 -1.19
C GLN A 30 12.39 -10.37 0.08
N THR A 31 11.43 -9.50 0.37
CA THR A 31 11.36 -8.70 1.60
C THR A 31 9.90 -8.62 2.03
N PRO A 32 9.55 -8.75 3.32
CA PRO A 32 8.18 -8.72 3.82
C PRO A 32 7.30 -7.67 3.16
N PRO A 33 6.01 -8.00 2.94
CA PRO A 33 5.15 -7.17 2.14
C PRO A 33 4.85 -5.88 2.91
N GLN A 34 5.08 -4.73 2.27
CA GLN A 34 4.62 -3.45 2.80
C GLN A 34 3.15 -3.25 2.38
N LEU A 35 2.27 -3.51 3.34
CA LEU A 35 0.82 -3.48 3.13
C LEU A 35 0.12 -2.26 3.74
N GLY A 36 0.84 -1.45 4.50
CA GLY A 36 0.38 -0.12 4.88
C GLY A 36 0.06 0.77 3.68
N ASN A 37 -0.70 1.84 3.91
CA ASN A 37 -1.20 2.73 2.85
C ASN A 37 -2.00 2.04 1.74
N SER A 38 -2.58 0.87 2.00
CA SER A 38 -3.43 0.15 1.05
C SER A 38 -4.86 0.64 1.20
N THR A 39 -5.54 1.00 0.12
CA THR A 39 -6.96 1.42 0.18
C THR A 39 -7.92 0.31 0.66
N LEU A 40 -7.46 -0.93 0.71
CA LEU A 40 -8.26 -2.10 1.06
C LEU A 40 -7.56 -2.95 2.12
N LEU A 41 -8.38 -3.53 2.99
CA LEU A 41 -8.02 -4.53 3.99
C LEU A 41 -8.62 -5.88 3.62
N TYR A 42 -7.90 -6.96 3.84
CA TYR A 42 -8.25 -8.28 3.33
C TYR A 42 -8.45 -9.31 4.44
N PHE A 43 -9.41 -10.21 4.24
CA PHE A 43 -9.69 -11.34 5.13
C PHE A 43 -9.98 -12.62 4.34
N GLY A 44 -9.57 -13.77 4.85
CA GLY A 44 -9.84 -15.07 4.25
C GLY A 44 -8.70 -15.59 3.39
N THR A 45 -8.99 -16.60 2.56
CA THR A 45 -7.97 -17.32 1.79
C THR A 45 -8.27 -17.25 0.30
N ASP A 46 -7.28 -16.88 -0.50
CA ASP A 46 -7.40 -16.87 -1.96
C ASP A 46 -7.20 -18.28 -2.54
N SER A 47 -7.73 -18.50 -3.74
CA SER A 47 -7.50 -19.68 -4.56
C SER A 47 -6.03 -19.97 -4.87
N ASN A 48 -5.18 -18.94 -4.88
CA ASN A 48 -3.72 -19.09 -5.03
C ASN A 48 -3.01 -19.44 -3.71
N GLY A 49 -3.73 -19.57 -2.59
CA GLY A 49 -3.19 -20.00 -1.30
C GLY A 49 -2.72 -18.88 -0.36
N PHE A 50 -2.88 -17.61 -0.73
CA PHE A 50 -2.68 -16.49 0.20
C PHE A 50 -3.65 -16.54 1.36
N GLN A 51 -3.16 -16.35 2.58
CA GLN A 51 -3.99 -16.30 3.78
C GLN A 51 -4.00 -14.89 4.37
N ASN A 52 -5.19 -14.41 4.74
CA ASN A 52 -5.41 -13.10 5.33
C ASN A 52 -6.16 -13.31 6.67
N PRO A 53 -5.46 -13.72 7.74
CA PRO A 53 -6.09 -14.22 8.95
C PRO A 53 -6.77 -13.12 9.78
N PHE A 54 -6.18 -11.92 9.84
CA PHE A 54 -6.68 -10.81 10.64
C PHE A 54 -6.20 -9.46 10.10
N ALA A 55 -6.85 -8.41 10.56
CA ALA A 55 -6.42 -7.03 10.38
C ALA A 55 -6.39 -6.29 11.72
N LEU A 56 -5.47 -5.34 11.83
CA LEU A 56 -5.23 -4.51 13.00
C LEU A 56 -5.61 -3.07 12.67
N PHE A 57 -6.10 -2.35 13.68
CA PHE A 57 -6.59 -0.97 13.55
C PHE A 57 -6.16 -0.17 14.76
N ARG A 58 -5.59 1.01 14.56
CA ARG A 58 -5.34 1.99 15.62
C ARG A 58 -6.29 3.15 15.44
N VAL A 59 -7.11 3.44 16.46
CA VAL A 59 -8.10 4.51 16.40
C VAL A 59 -7.52 5.82 16.93
N SER A 60 -7.87 6.92 16.28
CA SER A 60 -7.59 8.29 16.74
C SER A 60 -8.16 8.54 18.13
N SER A 61 -7.39 9.21 18.99
CA SER A 61 -7.87 9.68 20.29
C SER A 61 -8.84 10.86 20.19
N ASN A 62 -8.81 11.61 19.08
CA ASN A 62 -9.62 12.80 18.85
C ASN A 62 -10.81 12.48 17.93
N SER A 63 -11.96 13.07 18.22
CA SER A 63 -13.12 12.95 17.35
C SER A 63 -13.01 13.86 16.13
N ILE A 64 -13.45 13.39 14.97
CA ILE A 64 -13.55 14.20 13.74
C ILE A 64 -14.86 15.00 13.66
N THR A 65 -15.92 14.57 14.35
CA THR A 65 -17.22 15.26 14.35
C THR A 65 -17.26 16.36 15.41
N THR A 66 -16.55 16.16 16.52
CA THR A 66 -16.38 17.12 17.60
C THR A 66 -14.90 17.24 17.96
N PRO A 67 -14.10 18.06 17.23
CA PRO A 67 -12.63 18.08 17.36
C PRO A 67 -12.05 18.44 18.72
N VAL A 68 -12.87 18.95 19.64
CA VAL A 68 -12.49 19.23 21.03
C VAL A 68 -12.65 18.01 21.95
N GLU A 69 -13.40 17.01 21.52
CA GLU A 69 -13.68 15.79 22.29
C GLU A 69 -12.66 14.71 21.98
N THR A 70 -12.24 14.02 23.04
CA THR A 70 -11.32 12.89 23.01
C THR A 70 -11.95 11.71 23.76
N PHE A 71 -11.40 10.50 23.63
CA PHE A 71 -11.84 9.41 24.51
C PHE A 71 -11.73 9.80 26.00
N ALA A 72 -10.70 10.57 26.39
CA ALA A 72 -10.54 11.03 27.76
C ALA A 72 -11.67 11.96 28.24
N SER A 73 -12.21 12.82 27.36
CA SER A 73 -13.29 13.75 27.76
C SER A 73 -14.62 13.03 27.93
N LEU A 74 -14.82 11.89 27.26
CA LEU A 74 -16.01 11.05 27.44
C LEU A 74 -16.11 10.40 28.83
N ASN A 75 -15.03 10.45 29.65
CA ASN A 75 -15.05 9.99 31.04
C ASN A 75 -15.56 11.07 32.02
N ASP A 76 -16.04 12.22 31.55
CA ASP A 76 -16.68 13.20 32.41
C ASP A 76 -18.00 12.65 32.97
N SER A 77 -18.19 12.78 34.28
CA SER A 77 -19.41 12.43 34.99
C SER A 77 -20.69 13.09 34.47
N THR A 78 -20.58 14.16 33.68
CA THR A 78 -21.73 14.82 33.05
C THR A 78 -22.15 14.19 31.72
N ILE A 79 -21.33 13.32 31.14
CA ILE A 79 -21.58 12.66 29.85
C ILE A 79 -22.12 11.26 30.10
N GLU A 80 -23.31 10.97 29.59
CA GLU A 80 -23.88 9.62 29.61
C GLU A 80 -23.68 8.96 28.24
N ILE A 81 -22.87 7.89 28.19
CA ILE A 81 -22.66 7.11 26.97
C ILE A 81 -23.83 6.13 26.80
N ASP A 82 -24.59 6.28 25.72
CA ASP A 82 -25.70 5.40 25.37
C ASP A 82 -25.19 4.13 24.68
N SER A 83 -24.38 4.30 23.62
CA SER A 83 -23.84 3.17 22.88
C SER A 83 -22.55 3.53 22.15
N ALA A 84 -21.72 2.51 21.91
CA ALA A 84 -20.50 2.66 21.13
C ALA A 84 -20.35 1.52 20.14
N LYS A 85 -19.96 1.86 18.90
CA LYS A 85 -19.84 0.90 17.81
C LYS A 85 -18.53 1.05 17.05
N PHE A 86 -17.80 -0.04 16.86
CA PHE A 86 -16.73 -0.12 15.86
C PHE A 86 -17.31 -0.56 14.53
N ILE A 87 -17.02 0.17 13.46
CA ILE A 87 -17.65 0.01 12.14
C ILE A 87 -16.58 -0.17 11.07
N LEU A 88 -16.77 -1.16 10.20
CA LEU A 88 -16.02 -1.30 8.94
C LEU A 88 -16.98 -1.31 7.76
N THR A 89 -16.52 -0.72 6.65
CA THR A 89 -17.27 -0.69 5.40
C THR A 89 -16.78 -1.78 4.47
N PHE A 90 -17.68 -2.61 3.98
CA PHE A 90 -17.37 -3.64 2.99
C PHE A 90 -17.09 -3.01 1.63
N ASN A 91 -16.18 -3.58 0.85
CA ASN A 91 -15.79 -3.01 -0.44
C ASN A 91 -16.86 -3.21 -1.53
N GLU A 92 -17.67 -4.27 -1.44
CA GLU A 92 -18.73 -4.56 -2.41
C GLU A 92 -20.06 -3.92 -2.03
N ASP A 93 -20.91 -3.65 -3.01
CA ASP A 93 -22.20 -2.97 -2.83
C ASP A 93 -23.32 -3.88 -2.31
N SER A 94 -23.07 -5.18 -2.12
CA SER A 94 -24.10 -6.11 -1.65
C SER A 94 -23.54 -7.29 -0.85
N ILE A 95 -24.34 -7.77 0.09
CA ILE A 95 -24.02 -8.96 0.89
C ILE A 95 -24.42 -10.20 0.10
N THR A 96 -23.44 -11.02 -0.27
CA THR A 96 -23.68 -12.32 -0.90
C THR A 96 -23.63 -13.49 0.10
N THR A 97 -23.08 -13.27 1.30
CA THR A 97 -22.86 -14.32 2.32
C THR A 97 -23.03 -13.80 3.76
N GLY A 98 -23.53 -14.66 4.67
CA GLY A 98 -23.79 -14.34 6.08
C GLY A 98 -22.56 -14.46 6.99
N MET A 99 -21.43 -13.88 6.59
CA MET A 99 -20.14 -13.99 7.27
C MET A 99 -20.17 -13.41 8.69
N ILE A 100 -19.38 -14.00 9.58
CA ILE A 100 -19.22 -13.58 10.98
C ILE A 100 -17.76 -13.28 11.25
N PHE A 101 -17.52 -12.14 11.89
CA PHE A 101 -16.19 -11.71 12.31
C PHE A 101 -16.19 -11.50 13.82
N ASP A 102 -15.03 -11.71 14.42
CA ASP A 102 -14.77 -11.50 15.85
C ASP A 102 -13.85 -10.29 16.03
N LEU A 103 -14.16 -9.46 17.03
CA LEU A 103 -13.39 -8.29 17.44
C LEU A 103 -12.64 -8.60 18.73
N PHE A 104 -11.38 -8.16 18.79
CA PHE A 104 -10.52 -8.25 19.95
C PHE A 104 -9.90 -6.87 20.24
N SER A 105 -9.57 -6.61 21.50
CA SER A 105 -8.88 -5.39 21.93
C SER A 105 -7.60 -5.73 22.70
N PHE A 106 -6.71 -4.75 22.80
CA PHE A 106 -5.44 -4.87 23.52
C PHE A 106 -5.44 -3.88 24.69
N GLN A 107 -5.91 -4.32 25.85
CA GLN A 107 -6.07 -3.46 27.02
C GLN A 107 -4.77 -3.33 27.84
N GLU A 108 -3.84 -4.28 27.66
CA GLU A 108 -2.52 -4.29 28.28
C GLU A 108 -1.47 -4.11 27.18
N GLY A 109 -0.44 -3.27 27.36
CA GLY A 109 0.70 -3.25 26.42
C GLY A 109 1.46 -1.95 26.19
N GLY A 110 1.06 -0.80 26.73
CA GLY A 110 1.72 0.47 26.38
C GLY A 110 1.31 0.94 24.98
N ASP A 111 2.25 1.45 24.17
CA ASP A 111 1.96 1.99 22.83
C ASP A 111 1.37 0.93 21.87
N SER A 112 0.99 1.36 20.66
CA SER A 112 0.42 0.47 19.65
C SER A 112 1.30 -0.75 19.37
N ILE A 113 0.66 -1.90 19.23
CA ILE A 113 1.30 -3.21 19.02
C ILE A 113 1.72 -3.46 17.57
N PHE A 114 1.45 -2.51 16.66
CA PHE A 114 1.78 -2.63 15.25
C PHE A 114 2.13 -1.28 14.62
N SER A 115 2.76 -1.34 13.47
CA SER A 115 3.07 -0.21 12.59
C SER A 115 2.82 -0.63 11.15
N GLU A 116 2.14 0.22 10.37
CA GLU A 116 1.91 -0.01 8.95
C GLU A 116 3.18 -0.17 8.12
N SER A 117 4.30 0.41 8.57
CA SER A 117 5.57 0.37 7.86
C SER A 117 6.45 -0.82 8.21
N GLU A 118 6.30 -1.37 9.42
CA GLU A 118 7.22 -2.39 9.96
C GLU A 118 6.53 -3.74 10.21
N SER A 119 5.24 -3.75 10.53
CA SER A 119 4.52 -4.96 10.86
C SER A 119 4.18 -5.79 9.62
N ASN A 120 4.40 -7.09 9.73
CA ASN A 120 4.20 -8.06 8.67
C ASN A 120 4.04 -9.48 9.24
N TYR A 121 3.84 -10.47 8.38
CA TYR A 121 3.57 -11.85 8.80
C TYR A 121 4.76 -12.57 9.48
N LEU A 122 6.00 -12.05 9.36
CA LEU A 122 7.16 -12.62 10.04
C LEU A 122 7.30 -12.15 11.49
N ASN A 123 6.80 -10.96 11.82
CA ASN A 123 6.99 -10.36 13.15
C ASN A 123 5.68 -10.25 13.96
N ILE A 124 4.51 -10.39 13.33
CA ILE A 124 3.23 -10.45 14.03
C ILE A 124 2.49 -11.72 13.60
N THR A 125 2.26 -12.61 14.57
CA THR A 125 1.37 -13.76 14.41
C THR A 125 0.23 -13.68 15.40
N GLU A 126 -0.94 -14.21 15.02
CA GLU A 126 -2.13 -14.20 15.89
C GLU A 126 -1.85 -14.85 17.26
N HIS A 127 -1.05 -15.91 17.29
CA HIS A 127 -0.72 -16.65 18.51
C HIS A 127 0.08 -15.82 19.51
N ASP A 128 0.93 -14.92 19.03
CA ASP A 128 1.81 -14.11 19.88
C ASP A 128 1.10 -12.85 20.41
N LEU A 129 -0.10 -12.57 19.92
CA LEU A 129 -0.93 -11.44 20.32
C LEU A 129 -1.80 -11.79 21.54
N ASN A 130 -1.49 -11.17 22.68
CA ASN A 130 -2.30 -11.30 23.91
C ASN A 130 -3.54 -10.40 23.86
N SER A 131 -4.48 -10.74 22.98
CA SER A 131 -5.71 -9.98 22.74
C SER A 131 -6.89 -10.47 23.59
N THR A 132 -7.79 -9.56 23.96
CA THR A 132 -9.03 -9.86 24.70
C THR A 132 -10.23 -9.84 23.76
N TYR A 133 -11.01 -10.92 23.73
CA TYR A 133 -12.23 -11.02 22.92
C TYR A 133 -13.30 -10.05 23.41
N ILE A 134 -13.91 -9.32 22.48
CA ILE A 134 -14.94 -8.30 22.74
C ILE A 134 -16.31 -8.78 22.25
N GLY A 135 -16.39 -9.23 21.01
CA GLY A 135 -17.67 -9.64 20.45
C GLY A 135 -17.61 -10.11 19.02
N SER A 136 -18.75 -10.55 18.50
CA SER A 136 -18.90 -10.96 17.10
C SER A 136 -19.90 -10.07 16.39
N SER A 137 -19.70 -9.84 15.09
CA SER A 137 -20.66 -9.16 14.24
C SER A 137 -20.83 -9.86 12.90
N ARG A 138 -21.95 -9.58 12.24
CA ARG A 138 -22.27 -10.05 10.89
C ARG A 138 -22.39 -8.87 9.96
N LEU A 139 -22.03 -9.07 8.70
CA LEU A 139 -22.28 -8.06 7.68
C LEU A 139 -23.77 -7.75 7.63
N SER A 140 -24.09 -6.46 7.63
CA SER A 140 -25.43 -5.95 7.53
C SER A 140 -25.47 -4.76 6.58
N GLN A 141 -26.53 -4.68 5.78
CA GLN A 141 -26.73 -3.60 4.83
C GLN A 141 -28.07 -2.96 5.16
N ARG A 142 -28.09 -1.63 5.27
CA ARG A 142 -29.35 -0.90 5.41
C ARG A 142 -30.03 -0.83 4.07
N GLU A 143 -31.35 -0.91 4.06
CA GLU A 143 -32.12 -0.60 2.85
C GLU A 143 -31.81 0.84 2.38
N PRO A 144 -31.64 1.06 1.08
CA PRO A 144 -31.43 2.40 0.53
C PRO A 144 -32.55 3.34 0.99
N ASP A 145 -32.17 4.55 1.38
CA ASP A 145 -33.15 5.57 1.70
C ASP A 145 -33.85 6.11 0.44
N SER A 146 -34.91 6.88 0.63
CA SER A 146 -35.70 7.47 -0.47
C SER A 146 -34.89 8.41 -1.38
N LEU A 147 -33.68 8.77 -0.95
CA LEU A 147 -32.74 9.66 -1.66
C LEU A 147 -31.76 8.87 -2.54
N GLY A 148 -31.81 7.53 -2.54
CA GLY A 148 -31.05 6.68 -3.44
C GLY A 148 -29.56 6.63 -3.13
N THR A 149 -29.15 6.92 -1.89
CA THR A 149 -27.76 6.74 -1.48
C THR A 149 -27.43 5.25 -1.47
N THR A 150 -26.35 4.86 -2.16
CA THR A 150 -25.83 3.49 -2.13
C THR A 150 -25.37 3.19 -0.70
N SER A 151 -26.07 2.28 -0.02
CA SER A 151 -25.69 1.80 1.31
C SER A 151 -24.68 0.67 1.16
N PHE A 152 -23.40 0.93 1.41
CA PHE A 152 -22.43 -0.16 1.50
C PHE A 152 -22.77 -1.05 2.70
N PRO A 153 -22.61 -2.40 2.59
CA PRO A 153 -22.65 -3.28 3.73
C PRO A 153 -21.61 -2.90 4.78
N THR A 154 -21.94 -3.08 6.05
CA THR A 154 -21.06 -2.75 7.18
C THR A 154 -21.00 -3.88 8.19
N LEU A 155 -19.82 -4.05 8.80
CA LEU A 155 -19.66 -4.77 10.06
C LEU A 155 -19.77 -3.76 11.20
N SER A 156 -20.55 -4.07 12.23
CA SER A 156 -20.73 -3.19 13.39
C SER A 156 -20.67 -3.98 14.69
N PHE A 157 -19.66 -3.71 15.50
CA PHE A 157 -19.42 -4.37 16.79
C PHE A 157 -19.80 -3.43 17.92
N ASN A 158 -20.46 -3.93 18.97
CA ASN A 158 -20.63 -3.16 20.20
C ASN A 158 -19.28 -3.10 20.93
N VAL A 159 -18.84 -1.90 21.27
CA VAL A 159 -17.55 -1.63 21.91
C VAL A 159 -17.67 -0.79 23.18
N SER A 160 -18.86 -0.69 23.78
CA SER A 160 -19.04 0.06 25.02
C SER A 160 -18.11 -0.43 26.15
N GLU A 161 -17.81 -1.73 26.20
CA GLU A 161 -16.97 -2.33 27.25
C GLU A 161 -15.47 -1.99 27.16
N ILE A 162 -14.98 -1.50 26.01
CA ILE A 162 -13.57 -1.10 25.85
C ILE A 162 -13.35 0.41 25.96
N LEU A 163 -14.43 1.20 26.03
CA LEU A 163 -14.31 2.65 26.12
C LEU A 163 -13.62 3.11 27.40
N ASP A 164 -13.86 2.43 28.53
CA ASP A 164 -13.18 2.75 29.78
C ASP A 164 -11.66 2.63 29.62
N SER A 165 -11.19 1.57 28.95
CA SER A 165 -9.77 1.37 28.66
C SER A 165 -9.21 2.43 27.72
N PHE A 166 -9.98 2.91 26.74
CA PHE A 166 -9.54 3.94 25.80
C PHE A 166 -9.53 5.34 26.46
N SER A 167 -10.41 5.53 27.43
CA SER A 167 -10.60 6.80 28.15
C SER A 167 -9.64 6.95 29.33
N ASP A 168 -9.05 5.85 29.83
CA ASP A 168 -8.16 5.85 30.98
C ASP A 168 -6.93 6.74 30.78
N THR A 169 -6.88 7.84 31.52
CA THR A 169 -5.78 8.81 31.48
C THR A 169 -4.62 8.46 32.38
N SER A 170 -4.69 7.35 33.12
CA SER A 170 -3.66 6.95 34.09
C SER A 170 -2.42 6.34 33.43
N SER A 171 -2.53 5.88 32.17
CA SER A 171 -1.41 5.43 31.35
C SER A 171 -1.03 6.50 30.31
N GLU A 172 0.25 6.87 30.26
CA GLU A 172 0.76 7.81 29.25
C GLU A 172 0.72 7.23 27.84
N ASN A 173 0.71 5.89 27.72
CA ASN A 173 0.68 5.15 26.46
C ASN A 173 -0.57 4.25 26.42
N ARG A 174 -1.67 4.80 25.92
CA ARG A 174 -2.94 4.07 25.77
C ARG A 174 -2.91 3.26 24.49
N ASN A 175 -3.25 1.98 24.60
CA ASN A 175 -3.38 1.12 23.45
C ASN A 175 -4.78 1.26 22.85
N LEU A 176 -4.90 2.07 21.80
CA LEU A 176 -6.15 2.27 21.03
C LEU A 176 -6.25 1.26 19.87
N THR A 177 -5.60 0.11 19.99
CA THR A 177 -5.58 -0.91 18.95
C THR A 177 -6.70 -1.94 19.16
N VAL A 178 -7.33 -2.31 18.04
CA VAL A 178 -8.24 -3.45 17.95
C VAL A 178 -7.81 -4.38 16.82
N MET A 179 -8.19 -5.66 16.94
CA MET A 179 -7.96 -6.68 15.92
C MET A 179 -9.29 -7.28 15.50
N ILE A 180 -9.45 -7.52 14.19
CA ILE A 180 -10.60 -8.25 13.66
C ILE A 180 -10.10 -9.47 12.93
N LYS A 181 -10.82 -10.58 13.11
CA LYS A 181 -10.58 -11.81 12.36
C LYS A 181 -11.90 -12.48 11.97
N PRO A 182 -11.91 -13.28 10.88
CA PRO A 182 -13.05 -14.14 10.59
C PRO A 182 -13.27 -15.15 11.72
N LYS A 183 -14.52 -15.37 12.11
CA LYS A 183 -14.87 -16.37 13.13
C LYS A 183 -14.61 -17.80 12.65
N PHE A 184 -14.70 -18.00 11.34
CA PHE A 184 -14.48 -19.26 10.66
C PHE A 184 -13.65 -19.01 9.40
N GLU A 185 -12.98 -20.03 8.90
CA GLU A 185 -12.29 -19.97 7.62
C GLU A 185 -13.26 -19.53 6.51
N LEU A 186 -12.83 -18.53 5.74
CA LEU A 186 -13.62 -17.97 4.66
C LEU A 186 -13.24 -18.63 3.32
N ALA A 187 -14.25 -19.04 2.56
CA ALA A 187 -14.08 -19.54 1.21
C ALA A 187 -13.91 -18.38 0.22
N GLY A 188 -12.70 -17.81 0.16
CA GLY A 188 -12.35 -16.66 -0.66
C GLY A 188 -11.80 -15.49 0.16
N VAL A 189 -11.29 -14.48 -0.56
CA VAL A 189 -10.84 -13.21 0.03
C VAL A 189 -11.96 -12.19 0.01
N PHE A 190 -12.18 -11.55 1.15
CA PHE A 190 -13.13 -10.47 1.34
C PHE A 190 -12.38 -9.19 1.64
N SER A 191 -12.78 -8.10 0.98
CA SER A 191 -12.12 -6.80 1.12
C SER A 191 -13.01 -5.78 1.82
N PHE A 192 -12.40 -4.99 2.69
CA PHE A 192 -13.00 -3.88 3.40
C PHE A 192 -12.24 -2.60 3.07
N LYS A 193 -12.92 -1.46 3.18
CA LYS A 193 -12.31 -0.15 3.02
C LYS A 193 -11.36 0.13 4.19
N SER A 194 -10.16 0.63 3.87
CA SER A 194 -9.16 1.09 4.84
C SER A 194 -9.31 2.58 5.16
N SER A 195 -8.44 3.10 6.01
CA SER A 195 -8.31 4.53 6.32
C SER A 195 -7.97 5.38 5.08
N GLU A 196 -7.22 4.84 4.12
CA GLU A 196 -6.82 5.47 2.85
C GLU A 196 -7.96 5.52 1.83
N SER A 197 -9.07 4.80 2.06
CA SER A 197 -10.30 4.96 1.26
C SER A 197 -11.03 6.29 1.53
N GLY A 198 -10.55 7.07 2.50
CA GLY A 198 -11.10 8.37 2.87
C GLY A 198 -12.04 8.31 4.08
N PHE A 199 -12.20 9.46 4.75
CA PHE A 199 -12.85 9.56 6.06
C PHE A 199 -14.27 8.98 6.14
N THR A 200 -15.03 8.99 5.05
CA THR A 200 -16.39 8.43 5.01
C THR A 200 -16.41 6.91 5.19
N TYR A 201 -15.36 6.22 4.74
CA TYR A 201 -15.31 4.76 4.67
C TYR A 201 -14.28 4.14 5.63
N ALA A 202 -13.40 4.97 6.19
CA ALA A 202 -12.39 4.57 7.15
C ALA A 202 -13.02 3.77 8.30
N PRO A 203 -12.33 2.72 8.79
CA PRO A 203 -12.73 2.05 10.02
C PRO A 203 -12.86 3.07 11.16
N GLN A 204 -13.91 2.97 11.96
CA GLN A 204 -14.22 4.03 12.92
C GLN A 204 -14.97 3.52 14.15
N ILE A 205 -14.75 4.20 15.28
CA ILE A 205 -15.59 4.11 16.47
C ILE A 205 -16.59 5.27 16.44
N GLN A 206 -17.87 4.95 16.54
CA GLN A 206 -18.92 5.92 16.80
C GLN A 206 -19.41 5.76 18.23
N VAL A 207 -19.31 6.82 19.03
CA VAL A 207 -19.86 6.90 20.38
C VAL A 207 -21.08 7.82 20.35
N PHE A 208 -22.19 7.33 20.88
CA PHE A 208 -23.43 8.08 21.04
C PHE A 208 -23.58 8.45 22.50
N THR A 209 -23.70 9.74 22.78
CA THR A 209 -23.86 10.29 24.12
C THR A 209 -25.19 11.01 24.23
N HIS A 210 -25.71 11.05 25.45
CA HIS A 210 -26.75 12.00 25.84
C HIS A 210 -26.10 13.14 26.61
N ASP A 211 -26.35 14.36 26.16
CA ASP A 211 -26.07 15.54 26.98
C ASP A 211 -27.25 15.73 27.95
N THR A 212 -27.01 15.45 29.23
CA THR A 212 -28.06 15.58 30.24
C THR A 212 -28.01 16.98 30.86
N ALA A 213 -29.01 17.76 30.47
CA ALA A 213 -29.53 18.98 31.13
C ALA A 213 -28.88 20.33 30.77
N PHE A 214 -29.56 21.09 29.91
CA PHE A 214 -29.69 22.53 30.11
C PHE A 214 -30.92 22.80 31.00
N VAL A 215 -30.70 23.49 32.12
CA VAL A 215 -31.79 24.12 32.88
C VAL A 215 -32.03 25.47 32.21
N ASP A 216 -33.20 25.64 31.60
CA ASP A 216 -33.53 26.92 30.99
C ASP A 216 -33.76 28.00 32.08
N SER A 217 -33.96 29.25 31.67
CA SER A 217 -34.21 30.36 32.60
C SER A 217 -35.48 30.22 33.47
N THR A 218 -36.28 29.17 33.26
CA THR A 218 -37.49 28.84 34.03
C THR A 218 -37.31 27.68 35.02
N GLY A 219 -36.15 27.02 35.03
CA GLY A 219 -35.85 25.94 35.96
C GLY A 219 -36.21 24.53 35.46
N ASP A 220 -36.68 24.42 34.22
CA ASP A 220 -37.01 23.13 33.61
C ASP A 220 -35.79 22.52 32.93
N SER A 221 -35.52 21.24 33.23
CA SER A 221 -34.49 20.45 32.54
C SER A 221 -34.99 20.07 31.15
N VAL A 222 -34.36 20.59 30.10
CA VAL A 222 -34.61 20.18 28.72
C VAL A 222 -33.64 19.03 28.37
N VAL A 223 -34.20 17.90 27.94
CA VAL A 223 -33.43 16.77 27.37
C VAL A 223 -33.22 17.07 25.88
N VAL A 224 -31.96 17.10 25.42
CA VAL A 224 -31.61 17.42 24.03
C VAL A 224 -30.61 16.42 23.45
N ASP A 225 -30.88 16.04 22.19
CA ASP A 225 -30.11 15.31 21.17
C ASP A 225 -29.06 14.26 21.59
N THR A 226 -29.20 13.07 21.02
CA THR A 226 -28.10 12.10 20.92
C THR A 226 -26.97 12.70 20.08
N ILE A 227 -25.83 12.99 20.69
CA ILE A 227 -24.64 13.50 20.00
C ILE A 227 -23.80 12.31 19.54
N SER A 228 -23.29 12.37 18.30
CA SER A 228 -22.40 11.33 17.76
C SER A 228 -20.96 11.84 17.65
N HIS A 229 -20.08 11.15 18.36
CA HIS A 229 -18.64 11.36 18.32
C HIS A 229 -18.00 10.27 17.46
N THR A 230 -17.39 10.65 16.34
CA THR A 230 -16.72 9.69 15.44
C THR A 230 -15.22 9.79 15.59
N PHE A 231 -14.56 8.66 15.81
CA PHE A 231 -13.11 8.50 15.92
C PHE A 231 -12.67 7.55 14.80
N ILE A 232 -11.84 8.04 13.87
CA ILE A 232 -11.39 7.26 12.71
C ILE A 232 -10.10 6.50 13.02
N SER A 233 -9.87 5.39 12.31
CA SER A 233 -8.57 4.72 12.30
C SER A 233 -7.51 5.68 11.76
N THR A 234 -6.41 5.83 12.49
CA THR A 234 -5.20 6.52 12.00
C THR A 234 -4.28 5.58 11.26
N ASP A 235 -4.32 4.30 11.62
CA ASP A 235 -3.52 3.25 10.99
C ASP A 235 -4.36 1.98 10.92
N ASP A 236 -4.24 1.23 9.84
CA ASP A 236 -4.80 -0.09 9.70
C ASP A 236 -3.95 -0.99 8.79
N LEU A 237 -3.96 -2.29 9.09
CA LEU A 237 -3.07 -3.24 8.41
C LEU A 237 -3.70 -4.62 8.36
N SER A 238 -3.85 -5.16 7.15
CA SER A 238 -4.11 -6.59 6.96
C SER A 238 -2.80 -7.38 6.91
N ILE A 239 -2.71 -8.46 7.68
CA ILE A 239 -1.59 -9.39 7.58
C ILE A 239 -1.86 -10.35 6.43
N ILE A 240 -0.93 -10.45 5.48
CA ILE A 240 -1.00 -11.39 4.36
C ILE A 240 0.15 -12.37 4.48
N ILE A 241 -0.19 -13.65 4.55
CA ILE A 241 0.75 -14.76 4.54
C ILE A 241 0.77 -15.32 3.11
N PRO A 242 1.93 -15.25 2.41
CA PRO A 242 2.06 -15.84 1.08
C PRO A 242 1.96 -17.37 1.12
N PRO A 243 1.50 -18.01 0.03
CA PRO A 243 1.57 -19.47 -0.10
C PRO A 243 3.02 -19.97 -0.10
N ASP A 244 3.19 -21.23 0.31
CA ASP A 244 4.48 -21.92 0.23
C ASP A 244 4.87 -22.19 -1.24
N GLY A 245 6.05 -21.73 -1.64
CA GLY A 245 6.62 -22.02 -2.95
C GLY A 245 7.25 -20.78 -3.61
N ILE A 246 8.47 -20.94 -4.09
CA ILE A 246 9.15 -19.93 -4.90
C ILE A 246 9.07 -20.38 -6.35
N ASP A 247 8.47 -19.56 -7.22
CA ASP A 247 8.54 -19.82 -8.66
C ASP A 247 9.89 -19.36 -9.19
N GLU A 248 10.92 -20.19 -8.95
CA GLU A 248 12.29 -19.95 -9.44
C GLU A 248 12.37 -20.29 -10.93
N ASN A 249 11.86 -19.42 -11.78
CA ASN A 249 12.22 -19.47 -13.19
C ASN A 249 13.45 -18.57 -13.44
N PRO A 250 14.65 -19.14 -13.68
CA PRO A 250 15.87 -18.35 -13.86
C PRO A 250 15.85 -17.48 -15.13
N ASN A 251 14.88 -17.70 -16.02
CA ASN A 251 14.69 -16.90 -17.22
C ASN A 251 13.79 -15.68 -17.01
N ASN A 252 13.18 -15.55 -15.83
CA ASN A 252 12.27 -14.48 -15.50
C ASN A 252 12.69 -13.77 -14.20
N ILE A 253 12.29 -12.50 -14.09
CA ILE A 253 12.15 -11.84 -12.79
C ILE A 253 10.68 -11.75 -12.44
N SER A 254 10.35 -11.84 -11.16
CA SER A 254 8.97 -11.83 -10.67
C SER A 254 8.80 -10.63 -9.76
N LEU A 255 7.63 -10.01 -9.81
CA LEU A 255 7.21 -8.92 -8.94
C LEU A 255 5.84 -9.24 -8.36
N GLY A 256 5.63 -9.00 -7.09
CA GLY A 256 4.34 -9.28 -6.46
C GLY A 256 4.36 -8.87 -4.99
N ARG A 257 3.39 -8.05 -4.59
CA ARG A 257 3.37 -7.51 -3.22
C ARG A 257 3.14 -8.60 -2.19
N GLY A 258 2.10 -9.43 -2.34
CA GLY A 258 1.80 -10.52 -1.41
C GLY A 258 2.89 -11.59 -1.39
N MET A 259 3.43 -11.97 -2.56
CA MET A 259 4.57 -12.91 -2.65
C MET A 259 5.89 -12.33 -2.16
N THR A 260 5.93 -11.06 -1.75
CA THR A 260 7.13 -10.34 -1.29
C THR A 260 8.20 -10.12 -2.36
N TYR A 261 7.87 -10.35 -3.63
CA TYR A 261 8.83 -10.28 -4.73
C TYR A 261 9.10 -8.85 -5.18
N LYS A 262 10.38 -8.51 -5.16
CA LYS A 262 10.98 -7.34 -5.79
C LYS A 262 12.06 -7.81 -6.75
N ALA A 263 12.46 -6.96 -7.68
CA ALA A 263 13.52 -7.32 -8.62
C ALA A 263 14.56 -6.21 -8.79
N ILE A 264 15.75 -6.60 -9.22
CA ILE A 264 16.78 -5.71 -9.72
C ILE A 264 16.95 -5.97 -11.21
N ILE A 265 17.05 -4.90 -12.00
CA ILE A 265 17.54 -4.94 -13.38
C ILE A 265 18.96 -4.40 -13.43
N GLN A 266 19.84 -5.11 -14.11
CA GLN A 266 21.21 -4.67 -14.40
C GLN A 266 21.37 -4.46 -15.90
N ILE A 267 21.79 -3.25 -16.25
CA ILE A 267 22.13 -2.89 -17.63
C ILE A 267 23.64 -3.14 -17.79
N PRO A 268 24.06 -4.14 -18.58
CA PRO A 268 25.47 -4.48 -18.72
C PRO A 268 26.23 -3.36 -19.44
N ASP A 269 27.52 -3.27 -19.14
CA ASP A 269 28.48 -2.43 -19.86
C ASP A 269 28.10 -0.93 -19.95
N LEU A 270 27.23 -0.45 -19.05
CA LEU A 270 26.85 0.97 -19.04
C LEU A 270 28.06 1.87 -18.76
N ASP A 271 28.98 1.43 -17.89
CA ASP A 271 30.21 2.16 -17.55
C ASP A 271 31.24 2.19 -18.69
N SER A 272 31.15 1.24 -19.63
CA SER A 272 32.04 1.11 -20.79
C SER A 272 31.38 1.54 -22.10
N ILE A 273 30.17 2.08 -22.02
CA ILE A 273 29.37 2.46 -23.17
C ILE A 273 30.03 3.65 -23.89
N SER A 274 30.23 3.52 -25.21
CA SER A 274 30.97 4.51 -26.00
C SER A 274 30.09 5.71 -26.40
N ILE A 275 29.45 6.36 -25.44
CA ILE A 275 28.74 7.62 -25.66
C ILE A 275 29.76 8.76 -25.52
N PRO A 276 29.90 9.66 -26.52
CA PRO A 276 30.85 10.76 -26.44
C PRO A 276 30.59 11.66 -25.22
N GLN A 277 31.65 12.15 -24.58
CA GLN A 277 31.54 12.86 -23.29
C GLN A 277 30.62 14.10 -23.36
N GLN A 278 30.57 14.78 -24.50
CA GLN A 278 29.71 15.96 -24.73
C GLN A 278 28.32 15.61 -25.26
N ALA A 279 27.98 14.33 -25.38
CA ALA A 279 26.68 13.90 -25.85
C ALA A 279 25.56 14.28 -24.87
N ILE A 280 24.42 14.66 -25.43
CA ILE A 280 23.17 14.80 -24.70
C ILE A 280 22.27 13.64 -25.10
N ILE A 281 21.81 12.87 -24.11
CA ILE A 281 20.83 11.82 -24.33
C ILE A 281 19.46 12.48 -24.53
N THR A 282 18.85 12.27 -25.68
CA THR A 282 17.55 12.86 -26.03
C THR A 282 16.40 11.91 -25.72
N GLN A 283 16.63 10.59 -25.79
CA GLN A 283 15.65 9.56 -25.44
C GLN A 283 16.36 8.30 -24.96
N ALA A 284 15.79 7.61 -23.97
CA ALA A 284 16.23 6.27 -23.61
C ALA A 284 15.04 5.41 -23.20
N GLU A 285 14.73 4.40 -24.01
CA GLU A 285 13.60 3.52 -23.81
C GLU A 285 14.08 2.11 -23.43
N LEU A 286 13.84 1.73 -22.18
CA LEU A 286 14.00 0.36 -21.68
C LEU A 286 12.69 -0.40 -21.88
N SER A 287 12.74 -1.43 -22.71
CA SER A 287 11.61 -2.30 -23.02
C SER A 287 11.73 -3.65 -22.33
N LEU A 288 10.68 -4.09 -21.64
CA LEU A 288 10.56 -5.38 -20.96
C LEU A 288 9.30 -6.10 -21.44
N PHE A 289 9.38 -7.41 -21.62
CA PHE A 289 8.20 -8.23 -21.92
C PHE A 289 7.79 -9.03 -20.69
N TYR A 290 6.49 -9.21 -20.50
CA TYR A 290 5.95 -9.97 -19.37
C TYR A 290 5.03 -11.09 -19.82
N VAL A 291 4.93 -12.12 -18.98
CA VAL A 291 4.02 -13.24 -19.18
C VAL A 291 2.60 -12.72 -18.98
N ASN A 292 1.82 -12.67 -20.06
CA ASN A 292 0.42 -12.22 -19.99
C ASN A 292 -0.50 -13.38 -19.58
N ASP A 293 -0.51 -13.70 -18.29
CA ASP A 293 -1.36 -14.77 -17.74
C ASP A 293 -2.56 -14.23 -16.93
N THR A 294 -2.69 -12.90 -16.83
CA THR A 294 -3.72 -12.29 -15.96
C THR A 294 -4.86 -11.68 -16.78
N SER A 295 -6.07 -11.77 -16.23
CA SER A 295 -7.25 -11.03 -16.68
C SER A 295 -7.16 -9.52 -16.41
N GLN A 296 -6.05 -9.05 -15.83
CA GLN A 296 -5.81 -7.65 -15.49
C GLN A 296 -4.68 -7.08 -16.34
N SER A 297 -5.05 -6.22 -17.29
CA SER A 297 -4.11 -5.64 -18.26
C SER A 297 -3.30 -4.46 -17.71
N ASN A 298 -3.68 -3.89 -16.56
CA ASN A 298 -3.13 -2.63 -16.07
C ASN A 298 -2.66 -2.77 -14.62
N PHE A 299 -1.36 -2.62 -14.39
CA PHE A 299 -0.77 -2.44 -13.06
C PHE A 299 0.26 -1.31 -13.12
N TYR A 300 0.57 -0.75 -11.95
CA TYR A 300 1.57 0.30 -11.82
C TYR A 300 2.87 -0.29 -11.30
N LEU A 301 3.95 0.00 -12.02
CA LEU A 301 5.30 -0.36 -11.63
C LEU A 301 6.01 0.86 -11.03
N GLN A 302 6.82 0.64 -10.01
CA GLN A 302 7.76 1.59 -9.44
C GLN A 302 9.18 1.14 -9.75
N ILE A 303 10.02 2.09 -10.14
CA ILE A 303 11.41 1.83 -10.53
C ILE A 303 12.28 2.87 -9.85
N HIS A 304 13.35 2.41 -9.21
CA HIS A 304 14.24 3.24 -8.42
C HIS A 304 15.71 2.94 -8.74
N PRO A 305 16.54 3.95 -9.09
CA PRO A 305 17.98 3.83 -9.14
C PRO A 305 18.53 3.36 -7.80
N ILE A 306 19.35 2.32 -7.84
CA ILE A 306 20.06 1.82 -6.66
C ILE A 306 21.28 2.71 -6.43
N THR A 307 21.53 3.10 -5.19
CA THR A 307 22.71 3.90 -4.82
C THR A 307 23.74 3.12 -4.02
N ASP A 308 23.33 2.00 -3.41
CA ASP A 308 24.21 1.17 -2.60
C ASP A 308 24.94 0.11 -3.44
N THR A 309 25.95 -0.53 -2.84
CA THR A 309 26.83 -1.54 -3.45
C THR A 309 26.48 -2.98 -3.07
N VAL A 310 25.26 -3.22 -2.57
CA VAL A 310 24.79 -4.55 -2.13
C VAL A 310 24.92 -5.56 -3.26
N SER A 311 25.58 -6.69 -2.97
CA SER A 311 25.78 -7.75 -3.95
C SER A 311 24.53 -8.62 -4.11
N ILE A 312 24.34 -9.22 -5.29
CA ILE A 312 23.22 -10.16 -5.54
C ILE A 312 23.24 -11.34 -4.55
N ALA A 313 24.42 -11.77 -4.09
CA ALA A 313 24.54 -12.87 -3.12
C ALA A 313 23.90 -12.53 -1.76
N GLU A 314 23.92 -11.25 -1.36
CA GLU A 314 23.31 -10.76 -0.13
C GLU A 314 21.78 -10.63 -0.24
N LEU A 315 21.23 -10.77 -1.45
CA LEU A 315 19.79 -10.67 -1.73
C LEU A 315 19.11 -12.04 -1.84
N GLN A 316 19.83 -13.13 -1.55
CA GLN A 316 19.28 -14.48 -1.65
C GLN A 316 18.38 -14.80 -0.46
N GLY A 317 17.21 -15.37 -0.74
CA GLY A 317 16.23 -15.79 0.25
C GLY A 317 15.29 -14.67 0.70
N LEU A 318 14.59 -14.93 1.80
CA LEU A 318 13.69 -13.97 2.45
C LEU A 318 14.48 -13.11 3.44
N LEU A 319 14.64 -11.84 3.09
CA LEU A 319 15.33 -10.85 3.90
C LEU A 319 14.35 -10.22 4.89
N PRO A 320 14.74 -9.96 6.16
CA PRO A 320 13.84 -9.36 7.14
C PRO A 320 13.42 -7.92 6.78
N ASP A 321 14.34 -7.18 6.17
CA ASP A 321 14.15 -5.80 5.72
C ASP A 321 14.75 -5.64 4.31
N ASP A 322 14.34 -4.59 3.61
CA ASP A 322 14.87 -4.25 2.28
C ASP A 322 16.26 -3.60 2.40
N PRO A 323 17.35 -4.26 1.97
CA PRO A 323 18.69 -3.76 2.17
C PRO A 323 19.08 -2.69 1.14
N LEU A 324 18.27 -2.47 0.09
CA LEU A 324 18.63 -1.57 -0.99
C LEU A 324 18.26 -0.12 -0.68
N VAL A 325 19.27 0.75 -0.64
CA VAL A 325 19.07 2.20 -0.66
C VAL A 325 18.87 2.66 -2.10
N THR A 326 17.86 3.50 -2.31
CA THR A 326 17.49 3.98 -3.64
C THR A 326 17.18 5.47 -3.65
N GLU A 327 17.36 6.12 -4.80
CA GLU A 327 16.89 7.49 -4.99
C GLU A 327 15.37 7.53 -5.22
N PRO A 328 14.69 8.63 -4.83
CA PRO A 328 13.31 8.85 -5.20
C PRO A 328 13.22 8.99 -6.73
N SER A 329 12.63 8.01 -7.41
CA SER A 329 12.21 8.21 -8.79
C SER A 329 10.90 7.48 -9.03
N LEU A 330 9.96 8.13 -9.71
CA LEU A 330 8.63 7.61 -9.93
C LEU A 330 8.39 7.51 -11.44
N ILE A 331 8.84 6.40 -12.05
CA ILE A 331 8.39 6.03 -13.40
C ILE A 331 7.19 5.10 -13.24
N ALA A 332 6.02 5.69 -12.98
CA ALA A 332 4.75 4.96 -13.01
C ALA A 332 4.36 4.71 -14.46
N VAL A 333 4.47 3.46 -14.93
CA VAL A 333 4.09 3.11 -16.30
C VAL A 333 2.77 2.37 -16.29
N ASN A 334 1.80 2.93 -17.02
CA ASN A 334 0.55 2.27 -17.37
C ASN A 334 0.81 1.39 -18.61
N LEU A 335 0.37 0.13 -18.56
CA LEU A 335 0.72 -0.87 -19.56
C LEU A 335 -0.30 -1.00 -20.67
N SER A 336 0.23 -1.40 -21.84
CA SER A 336 -0.53 -1.65 -23.06
C SER A 336 -0.89 -3.13 -23.19
N ASN A 337 -2.00 -3.42 -23.87
CA ASN A 337 -2.60 -4.76 -24.05
C ASN A 337 -1.74 -5.84 -24.76
N ASN A 338 -0.43 -5.63 -24.96
CA ASN A 338 0.43 -6.47 -25.81
C ASN A 338 1.60 -7.14 -25.06
N GLY A 339 1.59 -7.21 -23.73
CA GLY A 339 2.64 -7.94 -22.98
C GLY A 339 4.00 -7.25 -22.95
N LYS A 340 4.06 -5.93 -23.19
CA LYS A 340 5.29 -5.12 -23.23
C LYS A 340 5.16 -3.88 -22.34
N ILE A 341 6.17 -3.64 -21.52
CA ILE A 341 6.44 -2.38 -20.81
C ILE A 341 7.51 -1.60 -21.57
N SER A 342 7.33 -0.29 -21.70
CA SER A 342 8.37 0.63 -22.22
C SER A 342 8.57 1.76 -21.22
N LEU A 343 9.80 1.88 -20.71
CA LEU A 343 10.19 2.76 -19.62
C LEU A 343 11.11 3.83 -20.16
N ASN A 344 10.83 5.10 -19.89
CA ASN A 344 11.78 6.17 -20.21
C ASN A 344 12.79 6.32 -19.05
N ILE A 345 14.03 5.87 -19.29
CA ILE A 345 15.12 5.96 -18.30
C ILE A 345 16.18 7.00 -18.67
N ARG A 346 15.81 7.98 -19.51
CA ARG A 346 16.73 9.01 -20.02
C ARG A 346 17.46 9.74 -18.90
N GLU A 347 16.74 10.16 -17.86
CA GLU A 347 17.33 10.94 -16.76
C GLU A 347 18.37 10.14 -15.99
N TYR A 348 18.07 8.89 -15.65
CA TYR A 348 19.02 7.94 -15.04
C TYR A 348 20.30 7.82 -15.89
N LEU A 349 20.16 7.55 -17.19
CA LEU A 349 21.32 7.41 -18.08
C LEU A 349 22.10 8.71 -18.24
N GLN A 350 21.43 9.87 -18.25
CA GLN A 350 22.10 11.16 -18.38
C GLN A 350 22.93 11.49 -17.13
N LEU A 351 22.39 11.19 -15.95
CA LEU A 351 23.11 11.35 -14.68
C LEU A 351 24.30 10.41 -14.59
N HIS A 352 24.14 9.16 -15.01
CA HIS A 352 25.22 8.17 -15.07
C HIS A 352 26.32 8.59 -16.06
N HIS A 353 25.95 9.02 -17.27
CA HIS A 353 26.87 9.49 -18.31
C HIS A 353 27.75 10.67 -17.83
N PHE A 354 27.21 11.56 -17.02
CA PHE A 354 27.96 12.67 -16.42
C PHE A 354 28.70 12.31 -15.12
N GLY A 355 28.60 11.05 -14.66
CA GLY A 355 29.27 10.56 -13.46
C GLY A 355 28.64 11.02 -12.14
N TYR A 356 27.39 11.47 -12.16
CA TYR A 356 26.67 11.87 -10.94
C TYR A 356 26.14 10.68 -10.13
N ILE A 357 25.87 9.56 -10.81
CA ILE A 357 25.44 8.30 -10.20
C ILE A 357 26.25 7.13 -10.77
N GLN A 358 26.38 6.07 -10.00
CA GLN A 358 27.01 4.82 -10.43
C GLN A 358 25.98 3.86 -11.02
N ASN A 359 26.39 2.96 -11.91
CA ASN A 359 25.51 1.91 -12.43
C ASN A 359 25.39 0.75 -11.44
N GLN A 360 24.58 0.94 -10.39
CA GLN A 360 24.25 -0.14 -9.43
C GLN A 360 22.98 -0.91 -9.83
N GLY A 361 22.34 -0.52 -10.93
CA GLY A 361 21.11 -1.11 -11.44
C GLY A 361 19.85 -0.37 -10.99
N LEU A 362 18.70 -0.93 -11.37
CA LEU A 362 17.38 -0.38 -11.13
C LEU A 362 16.57 -1.38 -10.29
N LYS A 363 16.10 -0.97 -9.12
CA LYS A 363 15.12 -1.71 -8.33
C LYS A 363 13.74 -1.56 -8.97
N MET A 364 12.99 -2.65 -9.02
CA MET A 364 11.62 -2.71 -9.49
C MET A 364 10.71 -3.28 -8.41
N GLU A 365 9.56 -2.65 -8.22
CA GLU A 365 8.49 -3.15 -7.36
C GLU A 365 7.12 -2.71 -7.89
N VAL A 366 6.06 -3.41 -7.48
CA VAL A 366 4.69 -3.07 -7.89
C VAL A 366 4.13 -2.04 -6.91
N ALA A 367 3.44 -1.02 -7.42
CA ALA A 367 2.85 0.02 -6.58
C ALA A 367 1.81 -0.52 -5.59
N ASN A 368 1.67 0.18 -4.46
CA ASN A 368 0.72 -0.16 -3.39
C ASN A 368 -0.76 -0.19 -3.81
N THR A 369 -1.12 0.47 -4.92
CA THR A 369 -2.48 0.43 -5.48
C THR A 369 -2.81 -0.87 -6.21
N VAL A 370 -1.83 -1.73 -6.46
CA VAL A 370 -2.02 -2.99 -7.16
C VAL A 370 -2.39 -4.09 -6.16
N SER A 371 -3.30 -4.98 -6.58
CA SER A 371 -3.74 -6.14 -5.81
C SER A 371 -2.53 -6.92 -5.28
N PRO A 372 -2.48 -7.24 -3.97
CA PRO A 372 -1.37 -7.98 -3.41
C PRO A 372 -1.33 -9.44 -3.85
N PHE A 373 -2.43 -9.98 -4.39
CA PHE A 373 -2.55 -11.39 -4.77
C PHE A 373 -2.03 -11.71 -6.18
N ASN A 374 -1.60 -10.70 -6.93
CA ASN A 374 -1.08 -10.89 -8.28
C ASN A 374 0.45 -10.98 -8.27
N THR A 375 0.98 -11.87 -9.11
CA THR A 375 2.41 -11.98 -9.42
C THR A 375 2.61 -11.70 -10.91
N TYR A 376 3.60 -10.88 -11.23
CA TYR A 376 3.95 -10.45 -12.58
C TYR A 376 5.35 -10.93 -12.92
N SER A 377 5.47 -11.73 -13.97
CA SER A 377 6.76 -12.31 -14.39
C SER A 377 7.24 -11.68 -15.68
N PHE A 378 8.48 -11.20 -15.70
CA PHE A 378 9.13 -10.54 -16.83
C PHE A 378 10.24 -11.40 -17.39
N TYR A 379 10.31 -11.51 -18.71
CA TYR A 379 11.39 -12.23 -19.37
C TYR A 379 12.71 -11.46 -19.25
N ILE A 380 13.75 -12.12 -18.75
CA ILE A 380 15.14 -11.62 -18.71
C ILE A 380 16.11 -12.50 -19.51
N SER A 381 15.66 -13.66 -20.02
CA SER A 381 16.53 -14.54 -20.80
C SER A 381 16.92 -13.95 -22.17
N ASN A 382 18.10 -14.34 -22.65
CA ASN A 382 18.66 -13.94 -23.94
C ASN A 382 17.98 -14.59 -25.17
N LEU A 383 16.81 -15.21 -25.02
CA LEU A 383 16.13 -15.93 -26.08
C LEU A 383 15.10 -15.02 -26.78
N ASP A 384 15.48 -14.51 -27.96
CA ASP A 384 14.64 -13.91 -29.00
C ASP A 384 13.89 -12.59 -28.66
N SER A 385 12.82 -12.29 -29.42
CA SER A 385 12.13 -10.99 -29.51
C SER A 385 11.67 -10.41 -28.16
N LEU A 386 11.51 -11.26 -27.14
CA LEU A 386 11.04 -10.95 -25.79
C LEU A 386 12.15 -10.54 -24.82
N ALA A 387 13.43 -10.66 -25.21
CA ALA A 387 14.53 -10.21 -24.37
C ALA A 387 14.45 -8.69 -24.11
N PRO A 388 14.81 -8.22 -22.90
CA PRO A 388 14.81 -6.79 -22.61
C PRO A 388 15.77 -6.04 -23.51
N LYS A 389 15.39 -4.82 -23.91
CA LYS A 389 16.13 -4.00 -24.85
C LYS A 389 16.14 -2.56 -24.38
N LEU A 390 17.30 -1.92 -24.43
CA LEU A 390 17.42 -0.49 -24.21
C LEU A 390 17.86 0.18 -25.52
N ILE A 391 17.10 1.19 -25.94
CA ILE A 391 17.41 2.02 -27.10
C ILE A 391 17.71 3.43 -26.59
N ILE A 392 18.90 3.94 -26.90
CA ILE A 392 19.37 5.25 -26.48
C ILE A 392 19.55 6.11 -27.73
N HIS A 393 18.88 7.26 -27.78
CA HIS A 393 19.11 8.29 -28.77
C HIS A 393 19.91 9.40 -28.13
N TYR A 394 20.98 9.83 -28.79
CA TYR A 394 21.83 10.89 -28.31
C TYR A 394 22.27 11.80 -29.45
N VAL A 395 22.68 13.01 -29.09
CA VAL A 395 23.20 14.00 -30.03
C VAL A 395 24.53 14.52 -29.53
N THR A 396 25.49 14.66 -30.43
CA THR A 396 26.83 15.17 -30.14
C THR A 396 27.15 16.41 -30.98
N PRO A 397 27.87 17.40 -30.41
CA PRO A 397 28.38 18.55 -31.14
C PRO A 397 29.49 18.22 -32.15
#